data_AF-A0A3M8VKD1-F1
#
_entry.id   AF-A0A3M8VKD1-F1
#
_cell.length_a   1.000
_cell.length_b   1.000
_cell.length_c   1.000
_cell.angle_alpha   90.00
_cell.angle_beta   90.00
_cell.angle_gamma   90.00
#
_symmetry.space_group_name_H-M   'P 1'
#
loop_
_entity.id
_entity.type
_entity.pdbx_description
1 polymer ?
#
loop_
_entity_poly.entity_id
_entity_poly.type
_entity_poly.pdbx_seq_one_letter_code
_entity_poly.pdbx_strand_id
1 'polypeptide(L)'
;MPTHGEPHHDNQVVDAHGLRLVDWESLALAPRERDYADLLTAGAGDRLDADPAMVELFALDWRLSEIDEYARWFAAPHTGSDDDHTALEGLHEELSAAL
;
A
#
# COMPACT_ATOMS: atom_id res chain seq x y z
N MET A 1 -4.64 -8.22 -15.15
CA MET A 1 -4.13 -9.52 -14.65
C MET A 1 -4.43 -9.62 -13.16
N PRO A 2 -4.39 -10.79 -12.52
CA PRO A 2 -4.49 -10.87 -11.07
C PRO A 2 -3.36 -10.05 -10.42
N THR A 3 -3.72 -9.17 -9.49
CA THR A 3 -2.81 -8.32 -8.72
C THR A 3 -3.15 -8.42 -7.24
N HIS A 4 -2.14 -8.49 -6.38
CA HIS A 4 -2.29 -8.56 -4.92
C HIS A 4 -2.97 -7.30 -4.38
N GLY A 5 -2.61 -6.13 -4.90
CA GLY A 5 -3.02 -4.82 -4.41
C GLY A 5 -1.99 -4.23 -3.46
N GLU A 6 -1.47 -5.03 -2.53
CA GLU A 6 -0.60 -4.56 -1.44
C GLU A 6 0.58 -5.51 -1.18
N PRO A 7 1.43 -5.84 -2.18
CA PRO A 7 2.48 -6.83 -2.02
C PRO A 7 3.71 -6.28 -1.25
N HIS A 8 3.50 -5.38 -0.29
CA HIS A 8 4.59 -4.75 0.46
C HIS A 8 5.27 -5.73 1.43
N HIS A 9 6.40 -5.31 1.99
CA HIS A 9 7.21 -6.18 2.85
C HIS A 9 6.46 -6.79 4.05
N ASP A 10 5.52 -6.07 4.67
CA ASP A 10 4.71 -6.65 5.78
C ASP A 10 3.75 -7.76 5.34
N ASN A 11 3.35 -7.79 4.06
CA ASN A 11 2.53 -8.83 3.46
C ASN A 11 3.37 -9.97 2.85
N GLN A 12 4.66 -10.03 3.19
CA GLN A 12 5.60 -11.05 2.74
C GLN A 12 6.11 -11.89 3.92
N VAL A 13 5.87 -13.20 3.85
CA VAL A 13 6.36 -14.16 4.85
C VAL A 13 7.35 -15.11 4.19
N VAL A 14 8.55 -15.23 4.76
CA VAL A 14 9.54 -16.23 4.34
C VAL A 14 9.49 -17.42 5.29
N ASP A 15 9.18 -18.60 4.76
CA ASP A 15 9.16 -19.86 5.52
C ASP A 15 10.13 -20.91 4.90
N ALA A 16 10.11 -22.12 5.45
CA ALA A 16 10.94 -23.24 4.96
C ALA A 16 10.65 -23.64 3.49
N HIS A 17 9.57 -23.15 2.91
CA HIS A 17 9.11 -23.40 1.55
C HIS A 17 9.23 -22.17 0.63
N GLY A 18 9.80 -21.07 1.12
CA GLY A 18 10.10 -19.87 0.35
C GLY A 18 9.22 -18.66 0.71
N LEU A 19 9.15 -17.70 -0.20
CA LEU A 19 8.34 -16.49 -0.05
C LEU A 19 6.86 -16.81 -0.24
N ARG A 20 6.03 -16.31 0.67
CA ARG A 20 4.57 -16.34 0.64
C ARG A 20 4.04 -14.91 0.71
N LEU A 21 3.02 -14.62 -0.09
CA LEU A 21 2.20 -13.42 0.09
C LEU A 21 1.00 -13.77 0.98
N VAL A 22 0.71 -12.89 1.93
CA VAL A 22 -0.45 -12.94 2.83
C VAL A 22 -1.30 -11.69 2.61
N ASP A 23 -2.47 -11.63 3.25
CA ASP A 23 -3.42 -10.52 3.10
C ASP A 23 -3.98 -10.35 1.67
N TRP A 24 -4.82 -11.31 1.28
CA TRP A 24 -5.37 -11.40 -0.07
C TRP A 24 -6.70 -10.63 -0.24
N GLU A 25 -7.11 -9.80 0.73
CA GLU A 25 -8.42 -9.13 0.70
C GLU A 25 -8.52 -8.10 -0.44
N SER A 26 -7.40 -7.47 -0.80
CA SER A 26 -7.27 -6.49 -1.89
C SER A 26 -7.07 -7.09 -3.30
N LEU A 27 -7.11 -8.43 -3.42
CA LEU A 27 -6.94 -9.14 -4.69
C LEU A 27 -7.94 -8.67 -5.75
N ALA A 28 -7.44 -8.21 -6.90
CA ALA A 28 -8.30 -7.80 -8.02
C ALA A 28 -7.69 -8.12 -9.39
N LEU A 29 -8.50 -7.94 -10.43
CA LEU A 29 -8.00 -7.84 -11.80
C LEU A 29 -7.70 -6.38 -12.12
N ALA A 30 -6.43 -6.04 -12.29
CA ALA A 30 -5.94 -4.69 -12.57
C ALA A 30 -4.75 -4.69 -13.54
N PRO A 31 -4.29 -3.52 -14.03
CA PRO A 31 -2.94 -3.36 -14.58
C PRO A 31 -1.87 -3.82 -13.58
N ARG A 32 -0.76 -4.38 -14.07
CA ARG A 32 0.30 -4.97 -13.25
C ARG A 32 1.03 -3.96 -12.36
N GLU A 33 1.02 -2.70 -12.78
CA GLU A 33 1.64 -1.58 -12.11
C GLU A 33 1.06 -1.35 -10.71
N ARG A 34 -0.15 -1.86 -10.42
CA ARG A 34 -0.74 -1.86 -9.07
C ARG A 34 0.16 -2.53 -8.03
N ASP A 35 0.96 -3.52 -8.44
CA ASP A 35 1.84 -4.30 -7.56
C ASP A 35 3.32 -3.85 -7.61
N TYR A 36 3.64 -2.72 -8.26
CA TYR A 36 5.04 -2.35 -8.57
C TYR A 36 5.73 -1.44 -7.57
N ALA A 37 5.00 -0.80 -6.65
CA ALA A 37 5.54 0.24 -5.76
C ALA A 37 6.85 -0.17 -5.06
N ASP A 38 6.84 -1.28 -4.32
CA ASP A 38 8.02 -1.78 -3.60
C ASP A 38 9.17 -2.20 -4.54
N LEU A 39 8.85 -2.77 -5.71
CA LEU A 39 9.86 -3.16 -6.69
C LEU A 39 10.56 -1.95 -7.30
N LEU A 40 9.82 -0.88 -7.55
CA LEU A 40 10.37 0.39 -8.03
C LEU A 40 11.28 1.03 -6.98
N THR A 41 10.84 1.06 -5.71
CA THR A 41 11.64 1.53 -4.57
C THR A 41 12.92 0.71 -4.41
N ALA A 42 12.87 -0.61 -4.66
CA ALA A 42 14.03 -1.49 -4.64
C ALA A 42 14.96 -1.35 -5.87
N GLY A 43 14.67 -0.44 -6.80
CA GLY A 43 15.50 -0.18 -7.98
C GLY A 43 15.32 -1.20 -9.10
N ALA A 44 14.22 -1.96 -9.12
CA ALA A 44 13.93 -2.94 -10.18
C ALA A 44 13.29 -2.32 -11.43
N GLY A 45 13.13 -0.99 -11.49
CA GLY A 45 12.43 -0.28 -12.56
C GLY A 45 12.89 -0.65 -13.98
N ASP A 46 14.18 -0.80 -14.23
CA ASP A 46 14.70 -1.18 -15.56
C ASP A 46 14.24 -2.57 -16.05
N ARG A 47 13.75 -3.41 -15.13
CA ARG A 47 13.20 -4.76 -15.44
C ARG A 47 11.69 -4.75 -15.55
N LEU A 48 11.04 -3.66 -15.14
CA LEU A 48 9.62 -3.46 -15.21
C LEU A 48 9.35 -2.56 -16.42
N ASP A 49 8.73 -3.11 -17.46
CA ASP A 49 8.20 -2.32 -18.58
C ASP A 49 6.93 -1.58 -18.12
N ALA A 50 7.06 -0.73 -17.10
CA ALA A 50 5.96 -0.09 -16.41
C ALA A 50 5.48 1.13 -17.20
N ASP A 51 4.16 1.28 -17.34
CA ASP A 51 3.57 2.53 -17.80
C ASP A 51 3.68 3.58 -16.65
N PRO A 52 4.42 4.69 -16.84
CA PRO A 52 4.60 5.68 -15.78
C PRO A 52 3.29 6.29 -15.28
N ALA A 53 2.29 6.44 -16.15
CA ALA A 53 0.99 7.00 -15.76
C ALA A 53 0.20 6.04 -14.87
N MET A 54 0.34 4.72 -15.09
CA MET A 54 -0.29 3.71 -14.24
C MET A 54 0.41 3.62 -12.88
N VAL A 55 1.73 3.74 -12.84
CA VAL A 55 2.49 3.80 -11.58
C VAL A 55 2.04 5.00 -10.75
N GLU A 56 1.95 6.19 -11.36
CA GLU A 56 1.47 7.40 -10.68
C GLU A 56 0.02 7.24 -10.20
N LEU A 57 -0.86 6.68 -11.03
CA LEU A 57 -2.24 6.42 -10.67
C LEU A 57 -2.35 5.54 -9.41
N PHE A 58 -1.62 4.42 -9.36
CA PHE A 58 -1.71 3.51 -8.21
C PHE A 58 -1.01 4.04 -6.96
N ALA A 59 0.04 4.85 -7.12
CA ALA A 59 0.62 5.57 -5.99
C ALA A 59 -0.38 6.58 -5.38
N LEU A 60 -1.15 7.28 -6.22
CA LEU A 60 -2.22 8.19 -5.76
C LEU A 60 -3.40 7.43 -5.15
N ASP A 61 -3.82 6.32 -5.76
CA ASP A 61 -4.91 5.47 -5.28
C ASP A 61 -4.63 4.93 -3.87
N TRP A 62 -3.41 4.44 -3.64
CA TRP A 62 -2.93 4.02 -2.32
C TRP A 62 -3.04 5.14 -1.29
N ARG A 63 -2.37 6.27 -1.56
CA ARG A 63 -2.35 7.42 -0.65
C ARG A 63 -3.75 7.96 -0.33
N LEU A 64 -4.62 8.04 -1.32
CA LEU A 64 -5.99 8.50 -1.11
C LEU A 64 -6.82 7.51 -0.29
N SER A 65 -6.59 6.21 -0.46
CA SER A 65 -7.27 5.16 0.31
C SER A 65 -6.84 5.19 1.77
N GLU A 66 -5.54 5.34 2.05
CA GLU A 66 -5.01 5.53 3.41
C GLU A 66 -5.62 6.77 4.08
N ILE A 67 -5.61 7.92 3.40
CA ILE A 67 -6.21 9.16 3.93
C ILE A 67 -7.72 8.98 4.19
N ASP A 68 -8.45 8.33 3.30
CA ASP A 68 -9.88 8.04 3.49
C ASP A 68 -10.11 7.13 4.71
N GLU A 69 -9.25 6.13 4.91
CA GLU A 69 -9.31 5.25 6.07
C GLU A 69 -9.10 5.98 7.38
N TYR A 70 -8.01 6.73 7.50
CA TYR A 70 -7.75 7.52 8.69
C TYR A 70 -8.82 8.60 8.91
N ALA A 71 -9.32 9.24 7.85
CA ALA A 71 -10.40 10.22 7.96
C ALA A 71 -11.70 9.59 8.49
N ARG A 72 -12.04 8.38 8.03
CA ARG A 72 -13.17 7.61 8.55
C ARG A 72 -12.96 7.21 10.00
N TRP A 73 -11.75 6.78 10.36
CA TRP A 73 -11.39 6.43 11.74
C TRP A 73 -11.61 7.61 12.70
N PHE A 74 -11.06 8.77 12.37
CA PHE A 74 -11.15 9.98 13.22
C PHE A 74 -12.48 10.72 13.14
N ALA A 75 -13.36 10.35 12.21
CA ALA A 75 -14.76 10.80 12.22
C ALA A 75 -15.62 10.06 13.27
N ALA A 76 -15.13 8.95 13.83
CA ALA A 76 -15.78 8.20 14.89
C ALA A 76 -15.26 8.59 16.30
N PRO A 77 -15.98 8.22 17.38
CA PRO A 77 -15.46 8.39 18.73
C PRO A 77 -14.16 7.60 18.94
N HIS A 78 -13.14 8.27 19.45
CA HIS A 78 -11.84 7.69 19.80
C HIS A 78 -11.71 7.56 21.31
N THR A 79 -10.98 6.53 21.76
CA THR A 79 -10.74 6.27 23.19
C THR A 79 -9.31 6.57 23.62
N GLY A 80 -8.42 6.85 22.67
CA GLY A 80 -6.98 6.96 22.88
C GLY A 80 -6.32 5.59 23.01
N SER A 81 -6.77 4.60 22.23
CA SER A 81 -6.14 3.29 22.18
C SER A 81 -4.79 3.33 21.45
N ASP A 82 -4.01 2.25 21.55
CA ASP A 82 -2.79 2.09 20.75
C ASP A 82 -3.10 2.13 19.24
N ASP A 83 -4.28 1.64 18.83
CA ASP A 83 -4.75 1.74 17.44
C ASP A 83 -5.05 3.20 17.05
N ASP A 84 -5.68 4.00 17.93
CA ASP A 84 -5.91 5.42 17.69
C ASP A 84 -4.58 6.18 17.52
N HIS A 85 -3.55 5.81 18.28
CA HIS A 85 -2.21 6.37 18.16
C HIS A 85 -1.54 5.98 16.84
N THR A 86 -1.63 4.69 16.47
CA THR A 86 -1.08 4.16 15.21
C THR A 86 -1.73 4.82 13.99
N ALA A 87 -3.06 4.94 14.00
CA ALA A 87 -3.82 5.62 12.94
C ALA A 87 -3.43 7.11 12.81
N LEU A 88 -3.11 7.78 13.93
CA LEU A 88 -2.72 9.18 13.90
C LEU A 88 -1.31 9.37 13.34
N GLU A 89 -0.40 8.44 13.65
CA GLU A 89 0.95 8.41 13.06
C GLU A 89 0.88 8.18 11.55
N GLY A 90 0.12 7.17 11.10
CA GLY A 90 -0.09 6.90 9.67
C GLY A 90 -0.69 8.08 8.91
N LEU A 91 -1.71 8.75 9.46
CA LEU A 91 -2.27 9.96 8.85
C LEU A 91 -1.24 11.08 8.71
N HIS A 92 -0.40 11.29 9.72
CA HIS A 92 0.65 12.31 9.64
C HIS A 92 1.70 11.98 8.58
N GLU A 93 2.07 10.71 8.43
CA GLU A 93 2.99 10.26 7.38
C GLU A 93 2.44 10.56 5.99
N GLU A 94 1.18 10.17 5.72
CA GLU A 94 0.53 10.39 4.44
C GLU A 94 0.32 11.87 4.08
N LEU A 95 0.10 12.73 5.08
CA LEU A 95 -0.03 14.17 4.88
C LEU A 95 1.33 14.88 4.73
N SER A 96 2.41 14.31 5.29
CA SER A 96 3.75 14.89 5.26
C SER A 96 4.57 14.47 4.04
N ALA A 97 4.20 13.37 3.39
CA ALA A 97 4.77 12.97 2.11
C ALA A 97 4.48 14.05 1.04
N ALA A 98 5.47 14.90 0.76
CA ALA A 98 5.41 15.88 -0.32
C ALA A 98 5.34 15.16 -1.69
N LEU A 99 4.58 15.72 -2.63
CA LEU A 99 4.62 15.35 -4.06
C LEU A 99 5.98 15.68 -4.67
#